data_AF-A0A1H4H3Y9-F1
#
_entry.id   AF-A0A1H4H3Y9-F1
#
_cell.length_a   1.000
_cell.length_b   1.000
_cell.length_c   1.000
_cell.angle_alpha   90.00
_cell.angle_beta   90.00
_cell.angle_gamma   90.00
#
_symmetry.space_group_name_H-M   'P 1'
#
loop_
_entity.id
_entity.type
_entity.pdbx_description
1 polymer ?
#
loop_
_entity_poly.entity_id
_entity_poly.type
_entity_poly.pdbx_seq_one_letter_code
_entity_poly.pdbx_strand_id
1 'polypeptide(L)'
;MSTPIRLTQYSHGASCGCKISPAVLDTILSGSGSQTLDPNLWVGNASRDDAAVYAIDDHTGIVSTTDFFMPIVDDPFDFGRIAATNAISDILCHGRITADGDCDSGLADQPDTRRNRG
;
A
#
# COMPACT_ATOMS: atom_id res chain seq x y z
N MET A 1 22.96 -17.59 30.80
CA MET A 1 21.60 -17.13 30.48
C MET A 1 21.71 -16.29 29.22
N SER A 2 20.98 -16.63 28.15
CA SER A 2 21.00 -15.86 26.91
C SER A 2 20.31 -14.53 27.13
N THR A 3 20.95 -13.44 26.73
CA THR A 3 20.34 -12.10 26.78
C THR A 3 19.10 -12.08 25.88
N PRO A 4 17.97 -11.48 26.31
CA PRO A 4 16.79 -11.35 25.46
C PRO A 4 17.12 -10.56 24.19
N ILE A 5 16.83 -11.14 23.02
CA ILE A 5 17.01 -10.46 21.73
C ILE A 5 15.87 -9.45 21.58
N ARG A 6 16.20 -8.16 21.53
CA ARG A 6 15.27 -7.06 21.25
C ARG A 6 15.24 -6.81 19.75
N LEU A 7 14.09 -6.94 19.08
CA LEU A 7 14.07 -6.74 17.62
C LEU A 7 14.48 -5.33 17.18
N THR A 8 14.19 -4.32 18.00
CA THR A 8 14.57 -2.92 17.68
C THR A 8 16.07 -2.70 17.63
N GLN A 9 16.90 -3.61 18.17
CA GLN A 9 18.36 -3.53 18.04
C GLN A 9 18.84 -3.69 16.60
N TYR A 10 18.01 -4.27 15.73
CA TYR A 10 18.27 -4.40 14.29
C TYR A 10 17.73 -3.20 13.49
N SER A 11 17.03 -2.26 14.14
CA SER A 11 16.47 -1.05 13.55
C SER A 11 17.37 0.15 13.82
N HIS A 12 18.51 0.22 13.13
CA HIS A 12 19.44 1.36 13.18
C HIS A 12 18.79 2.59 12.50
N GLY A 13 17.86 3.24 13.21
CA GLY A 13 17.14 4.41 12.70
C GLY A 13 15.70 4.57 13.18
N ALA A 14 15.35 4.07 14.37
CA ALA A 14 14.01 4.21 14.93
C ALA A 14 13.58 5.70 15.03
N SER A 15 12.64 6.12 14.17
CA SER A 15 11.30 6.57 14.63
C SER A 15 10.55 7.50 13.65
N CYS A 16 11.13 7.98 12.53
CA CYS A 16 10.41 8.96 11.70
C CYS A 16 10.46 8.79 10.16
N GLY A 17 11.18 7.82 9.59
CA GLY A 17 11.34 7.81 8.13
C GLY A 17 11.93 6.56 7.51
N CYS A 18 11.53 5.37 7.97
CA CYS A 18 12.03 4.11 7.39
C CYS A 18 11.43 3.80 5.99
N LYS A 19 10.51 4.64 5.48
CA LYS A 19 10.06 4.56 4.09
C LYS A 19 11.06 5.31 3.20
N ILE A 20 11.47 4.67 2.10
CA ILE A 20 12.25 5.34 1.05
C ILE A 20 11.43 6.56 0.60
N SER A 21 12.05 7.74 0.53
CA SER A 21 11.34 8.94 0.09
C SER A 21 10.79 8.76 -1.33
N PRO A 22 9.62 9.32 -1.67
CA PRO A 22 9.03 9.17 -3.00
C PRO A 22 9.99 9.53 -4.15
N ALA A 23 10.80 10.59 -3.97
CA ALA A 23 11.79 11.00 -4.98
C ALA A 23 12.91 9.96 -5.20
N VAL A 24 13.34 9.29 -4.14
CA VAL A 24 14.34 8.22 -4.25
C VAL A 24 13.73 6.97 -4.87
N LEU A 25 12.49 6.64 -4.51
CA LEU A 25 11.76 5.52 -5.11
C LEU A 25 11.51 5.76 -6.62
N ASP A 26 11.07 6.97 -7.01
CA ASP A 26 10.94 7.39 -8.40
C ASP A 26 12.27 7.20 -9.17
N THR A 27 13.39 7.56 -8.55
CA THR A 27 14.71 7.38 -9.16
C THR A 27 15.06 5.91 -9.36
N ILE A 28 14.78 5.05 -8.38
CA ILE A 28 14.99 3.60 -8.48
C ILE A 28 14.10 2.99 -9.58
N LEU A 29 12.84 3.40 -9.64
CA LEU A 29 11.85 2.90 -10.59
C LEU A 29 12.02 3.45 -12.00
N SER A 30 12.71 4.59 -12.17
CA SER A 30 12.99 5.17 -13.49
C SER A 30 13.78 4.24 -14.42
N GLY A 31 14.53 3.29 -13.85
CA GLY A 31 15.27 2.26 -14.59
C GLY A 31 14.49 0.98 -14.87
N SER A 32 13.26 0.83 -14.37
CA SER A 32 12.48 -0.42 -14.41
C SER A 32 11.84 -0.74 -15.78
N GLY A 33 12.14 0.05 -16.81
CA GLY A 33 11.63 -0.14 -18.17
C GLY A 33 10.27 0.52 -18.42
N SER A 34 9.85 0.54 -19.68
CA SER A 34 8.55 1.10 -20.08
C SER A 34 7.44 0.34 -19.38
N GLN A 35 6.63 1.03 -18.57
CA GLN A 35 5.40 0.45 -18.06
C GLN A 35 4.45 0.25 -19.23
N THR A 36 4.26 -1.01 -19.62
CA THR A 36 3.25 -1.36 -20.61
C THR A 36 1.89 -1.07 -20.00
N LEU A 37 1.13 -0.17 -20.61
CA LEU A 37 -0.25 0.11 -20.22
C LEU A 37 -1.09 -1.11 -20.65
N ASP A 38 -1.40 -1.97 -19.68
CA ASP A 38 -2.36 -3.06 -19.86
C ASP A 38 -3.75 -2.53 -19.48
N PRO A 39 -4.75 -2.57 -20.38
CA PRO A 39 -6.10 -2.11 -20.06
C PRO A 39 -6.77 -2.91 -18.93
N ASN A 40 -6.29 -4.11 -18.62
CA ASN A 40 -6.78 -4.89 -17.47
C ASN A 40 -6.14 -4.46 -16.15
N LEU A 41 -5.11 -3.62 -16.15
CA LEU A 41 -4.51 -3.06 -14.95
C LEU A 41 -5.26 -1.78 -14.58
N TRP A 42 -6.32 -1.91 -13.78
CA TRP A 42 -7.16 -0.78 -13.36
C TRP A 42 -6.39 0.20 -12.47
N VAL A 43 -5.59 -0.32 -11.54
CA VAL A 43 -4.72 0.47 -10.66
C VAL A 43 -3.33 -0.13 -10.72
N GLY A 44 -2.31 0.71 -10.90
CA GLY A 44 -0.95 0.23 -11.09
C GLY A 44 0.08 1.29 -10.74
N ASN A 45 1.34 0.99 -11.01
CA ASN A 45 2.45 1.85 -10.59
C ASN A 45 2.43 3.26 -11.24
N ALA A 46 1.64 3.46 -12.29
CA ALA A 46 1.42 4.77 -12.89
C ALA A 46 0.58 5.71 -12.01
N SER A 47 -0.35 5.19 -11.20
CA SER A 47 -1.23 5.99 -10.33
C SER A 47 -0.61 6.30 -8.95
N ARG A 48 0.53 5.67 -8.60
CA ARG A 48 1.24 5.84 -7.32
C ARG A 48 0.39 5.44 -6.09
N ASP A 49 -0.53 4.51 -6.27
CA ASP A 49 -1.36 3.95 -5.20
C ASP A 49 -0.61 2.89 -4.37
N ASP A 50 -1.11 2.64 -3.16
CA ASP A 50 -0.55 1.68 -2.21
C ASP A 50 -0.89 0.21 -2.57
N ALA A 51 -1.64 -0.04 -3.65
CA ALA A 51 -1.91 -1.37 -4.19
C ALA A 51 -2.08 -1.35 -5.72
N ALA A 52 -1.86 -2.50 -6.35
CA ALA A 52 -2.22 -2.74 -7.74
C ALA A 52 -3.53 -3.53 -7.82
N VAL A 53 -4.36 -3.23 -8.83
CA VAL A 53 -5.59 -3.96 -9.09
C VAL A 53 -5.66 -4.40 -10.54
N TYR A 54 -5.78 -5.71 -10.72
CA TYR A 54 -5.84 -6.36 -12.03
C TYR A 54 -7.20 -7.01 -12.27
N ALA A 55 -7.84 -6.70 -13.38
CA ALA A 55 -9.15 -7.20 -13.77
C ALA A 55 -9.11 -8.71 -14.08
N ILE A 56 -10.06 -9.44 -13.51
CA ILE A 56 -10.44 -10.80 -13.96
C ILE A 56 -11.55 -10.68 -15.02
N ASP A 57 -12.49 -9.77 -14.79
CA ASP A 57 -13.61 -9.42 -15.68
C ASP A 57 -14.04 -7.95 -15.42
N ASP A 58 -15.12 -7.49 -16.08
CA ASP A 58 -15.62 -6.11 -16.00
C ASP A 58 -16.11 -5.68 -14.59
N HIS A 59 -16.21 -6.61 -13.64
CA HIS A 59 -16.76 -6.37 -12.30
C HIS A 59 -15.87 -6.89 -11.16
N THR A 60 -14.86 -7.70 -11.48
CA THR A 60 -14.03 -8.40 -10.49
C THR A 60 -12.56 -8.16 -10.78
N GLY A 61 -11.81 -7.74 -9.76
CA GLY A 61 -10.36 -7.57 -9.83
C GLY A 61 -9.63 -8.23 -8.66
N ILE A 62 -8.35 -8.55 -8.88
CA ILE A 62 -7.41 -9.00 -7.86
C ILE A 62 -6.65 -7.80 -7.34
N VAL A 63 -6.73 -7.56 -6.04
CA VAL A 63 -5.91 -6.56 -5.34
C VAL A 63 -4.62 -7.20 -4.87
N SER A 64 -3.49 -6.59 -5.18
CA SER A 64 -2.17 -6.99 -4.69
C SER A 64 -1.44 -5.79 -4.12
N THR A 65 -1.04 -5.89 -2.86
CA THR A 65 -0.23 -4.90 -2.14
C THR A 65 0.96 -5.63 -1.50
N THR A 66 2.05 -4.91 -1.29
CA THR A 66 3.18 -5.39 -0.51
C THR A 66 3.73 -4.27 0.34
N ASP A 67 3.89 -4.56 1.64
CA ASP A 67 4.34 -3.58 2.60
C ASP A 67 5.35 -4.21 3.56
N PHE A 68 6.49 -3.57 3.75
CA PHE A 68 7.53 -4.05 4.66
C PHE A 68 8.22 -2.88 5.35
N PHE A 69 8.54 -3.07 6.63
CA PHE A 69 9.23 -2.06 7.42
C PHE A 69 10.08 -2.73 8.51
N MET A 70 11.04 -1.97 9.03
CA MET A 70 11.93 -2.44 10.09
C MET A 70 11.18 -2.62 11.42
N PRO A 71 11.61 -3.52 12.31
CA PRO A 71 10.96 -3.72 13.60
C PRO A 71 10.82 -2.43 14.42
N ILE A 72 9.58 -2.12 14.81
CA ILE A 72 9.24 -0.94 15.62
C ILE A 72 9.00 -1.26 17.11
N VAL A 73 8.83 -2.55 17.42
CA VAL A 73 8.67 -3.08 18.78
C VAL A 73 9.64 -4.24 19.00
N ASP A 74 9.95 -4.52 20.27
CA ASP A 74 10.93 -5.54 20.63
C ASP A 74 10.39 -6.97 20.53
N ASP A 75 9.10 -7.14 20.77
CA ASP A 75 8.44 -8.43 20.75
C ASP A 75 8.13 -8.86 19.31
N PRO A 76 8.58 -10.05 18.87
CA PRO A 76 8.37 -10.53 17.51
C PRO A 76 6.91 -10.83 17.17
N PHE A 77 6.11 -11.23 18.16
CA PHE A 77 4.71 -11.56 17.93
C PHE A 77 3.89 -10.27 17.72
N ASP A 78 4.12 -9.26 18.56
CA ASP A 78 3.49 -7.95 18.40
C ASP A 78 3.96 -7.25 17.12
N PHE A 79 5.25 -7.32 16.79
CA PHE A 79 5.75 -6.79 15.51
C PHE A 79 5.05 -7.45 14.32
N GLY A 80 4.94 -8.79 14.32
CA GLY A 80 4.25 -9.53 13.26
C GLY A 80 2.78 -9.14 13.13
N ARG A 81 2.08 -8.94 14.26
CA ARG A 81 0.68 -8.46 14.25
C ARG A 81 0.56 -7.07 13.66
N ILE A 82 1.42 -6.13 14.07
CA ILE A 82 1.40 -4.76 13.55
C ILE A 82 1.70 -4.75 12.04
N ALA A 83 2.71 -5.50 11.60
CA ALA A 83 3.07 -5.61 10.20
C ALA A 83 1.94 -6.21 9.34
N ALA A 84 1.30 -7.27 9.83
CA ALA A 84 0.17 -7.89 9.14
C ALA A 84 -1.05 -6.95 9.06
N THR A 85 -1.36 -6.22 10.14
CA THR A 85 -2.46 -5.24 10.13
C THR A 85 -2.22 -4.12 9.13
N ASN A 86 -0.99 -3.61 9.04
CA ASN A 86 -0.61 -2.58 8.08
C ASN A 86 -0.72 -3.09 6.62
N ALA A 87 -0.19 -4.27 6.32
CA ALA A 87 -0.30 -4.83 4.96
C ALA A 87 -1.77 -5.13 4.53
N ILE A 88 -2.64 -5.46 5.49
CA ILE A 88 -4.07 -5.71 5.21
C ILE A 88 -4.84 -4.40 5.05
N SER A 89 -4.45 -3.30 5.71
CA SER A 89 -5.19 -2.03 5.61
C SER A 89 -5.25 -1.49 4.19
N ASP A 90 -4.21 -1.71 3.39
CA ASP A 90 -4.20 -1.30 1.99
C ASP A 90 -5.32 -1.99 1.21
N ILE A 91 -5.55 -3.30 1.42
CA ILE A 91 -6.66 -4.01 0.76
C ILE A 91 -8.02 -3.41 1.16
N LEU A 92 -8.18 -3.06 2.44
CA LEU A 92 -9.43 -2.47 2.93
C LEU A 92 -9.68 -1.07 2.35
N CYS A 93 -8.63 -0.28 2.16
CA CYS A 93 -8.70 1.04 1.52
C CYS A 93 -9.08 0.95 0.04
N HIS A 94 -8.67 -0.11 -0.66
CA HIS A 94 -8.94 -0.32 -2.09
C HIS A 94 -10.22 -1.15 -2.34
N GLY A 95 -11.04 -1.37 -1.31
CA GLY A 95 -12.23 -2.23 -1.37
C GLY A 95 -13.34 -1.76 -2.33
N ARG A 96 -13.22 -0.56 -2.90
CA ARG A 96 -14.07 -0.05 -3.98
C ARG A 96 -13.23 0.68 -5.01
N ILE A 97 -13.32 0.24 -6.26
CA ILE A 97 -12.72 0.91 -7.42
C ILE A 97 -13.85 1.56 -8.18
N THR A 98 -13.69 2.84 -8.47
CA THR A 98 -14.67 3.63 -9.22
C THR A 98 -14.66 3.21 -10.70
N ALA A 99 -15.70 3.57 -11.44
CA ALA A 99 -15.80 3.26 -12.87
C ALA A 99 -14.65 3.85 -13.71
N ASP A 100 -13.96 4.86 -13.17
CA ASP A 100 -12.81 5.52 -13.82
C ASP A 100 -11.47 4.83 -13.49
N GLY A 101 -11.48 3.74 -12.70
CA GLY A 101 -10.29 2.97 -12.32
C GLY A 101 -9.63 3.46 -11.02
N ASP A 102 -10.08 4.58 -10.44
CA ASP A 102 -9.50 5.12 -9.20
C ASP A 102 -10.04 4.39 -7.94
N CYS A 103 -9.18 4.23 -6.94
CA CYS A 103 -9.57 3.70 -5.63
C CYS A 103 -10.32 4.73 -4.79
N ASP A 104 -11.53 4.38 -4.38
CA ASP A 104 -12.30 5.17 -3.43
C ASP A 104 -11.85 4.80 -2.01
N SER A 105 -10.93 5.60 -1.45
CA SER A 105 -10.43 5.46 -0.07
C SER A 105 -11.52 5.70 1.00
N GLY A 106 -12.77 5.91 0.61
CA GLY A 106 -13.91 6.15 1.48
C GLY A 106 -14.29 4.94 2.32
N LEU A 107 -13.69 4.82 3.51
CA LEU A 107 -14.20 4.00 4.61
C LEU A 107 -15.56 4.57 5.08
N ALA A 108 -16.63 4.22 4.39
CA ALA A 108 -18.03 4.53 4.72
C ALA A 108 -18.39 6.04 4.87
N ASP A 109 -19.41 6.46 4.13
CA ASP A 109 -20.23 7.66 4.40
C ASP A 109 -19.64 9.04 4.02
N GLN A 110 -19.15 9.19 2.79
CA GLN A 110 -19.16 10.51 2.14
C GLN A 110 -20.45 10.64 1.32
N PRO A 111 -21.38 11.55 1.67
CA PRO A 111 -22.55 11.80 0.84
C PRO A 111 -22.08 12.32 -0.51
N ASP A 112 -22.61 11.72 -1.57
CA ASP A 112 -22.40 12.04 -2.98
C ASP A 112 -22.26 13.55 -3.24
N THR A 113 -21.02 14.02 -3.34
CA THR A 113 -20.72 15.42 -3.66
C THR A 113 -20.96 15.74 -5.15
N ARG A 114 -21.45 14.79 -5.97
CA ARG A 114 -21.86 15.06 -7.37
C ARG A 114 -23.24 15.72 -7.48
N ARG A 115 -23.95 15.99 -6.37
CA ARG A 115 -25.26 16.68 -6.40
C ARG A 115 -25.23 18.22 -6.45
N ASN A 116 -24.06 18.87 -6.47
CA ASN A 116 -23.96 20.35 -6.44
C ASN A 116 -23.23 20.98 -7.65
N ARG A 117 -23.17 20.27 -8.78
CA ARG A 117 -22.81 20.88 -10.08
C ARG A 117 -24.03 20.93 -11.00
N GLY A 118 -25.04 21.72 -10.61
CA GLY A 118 -26.22 22.04 -11.39
C GLY A 118 -26.74 23.41 -10.99
#